data_AF-A0A392R8H2-F1
#
_entry.id   AF-A0A392R8H2-F1
#
_cell.length_a   1.000
_cell.length_b   1.000
_cell.length_c   1.000
_cell.angle_alpha   90.00
_cell.angle_beta   90.00
_cell.angle_gamma   90.00
#
_symmetry.space_group_name_H-M   'P 1'
#
loop_
_entity.id
_entity.type
_entity.pdbx_description
1 polymer ?
#
loop_
_entity_poly.entity_id
_entity_poly.type
_entity_poly.pdbx_seq_one_letter_code
_entity_poly.pdbx_strand_id
1 'polypeptide(L)'
;NVKAHDNGMVRKFVEDWEKNPRCFPLGNPDGGSITMGSSPRFPMYDNDFGWGKPLAVRSGKANKFDGKISAFPGRDGSGTVDLEVVLAPETMAGLENDAEFMVYASRQL
;
A
#
# COMPACT_ATOMS: atom_id res chain seq x y z
N ASN A 1 -15.50 5.83 -14.03
CA ASN A 1 -15.53 4.96 -15.24
C ASN A 1 -14.39 3.96 -15.18
N VAL A 2 -14.65 2.72 -14.74
CA VAL A 2 -13.68 1.63 -14.87
C VAL A 2 -13.68 1.23 -16.35
N LYS A 3 -12.57 1.45 -17.06
CA LYS A 3 -12.45 0.99 -18.44
C LYS A 3 -12.49 -0.54 -18.43
N ALA A 4 -13.28 -1.16 -19.31
CA ALA A 4 -13.19 -2.59 -19.52
C ALA A 4 -11.76 -2.89 -19.98
N HIS A 5 -11.04 -3.75 -19.24
CA HIS A 5 -9.73 -4.24 -19.65
C HIS A 5 -9.91 -5.67 -20.13
N ASP A 6 -10.22 -5.83 -21.43
CA ASP A 6 -10.26 -7.15 -22.07
C ASP A 6 -8.84 -7.68 -22.35
N ASN A 7 -8.74 -8.96 -22.71
CA ASN A 7 -7.46 -9.61 -23.03
C ASN A 7 -6.67 -8.88 -24.13
N GLY A 8 -7.35 -8.29 -25.12
CA GLY A 8 -6.70 -7.58 -26.22
C GLY A 8 -6.02 -6.29 -25.73
N MET A 9 -6.71 -5.51 -24.91
CA MET A 9 -6.16 -4.30 -24.30
C MET A 9 -5.00 -4.59 -23.35
N VAL A 10 -5.10 -5.65 -22.55
CA VAL A 10 -4.00 -6.06 -21.65
C VAL A 10 -2.76 -6.43 -22.46
N ARG A 11 -2.89 -7.24 -23.51
CA ARG A 11 -1.76 -7.64 -24.37
C ARG A 11 -1.12 -6.44 -25.06
N LYS A 12 -1.93 -5.54 -25.63
CA LYS A 12 -1.43 -4.32 -26.26
C LYS A 12 -0.64 -3.45 -25.27
N PHE A 13 -1.13 -3.32 -24.03
CA PHE A 13 -0.43 -2.56 -23.00
C PHE A 13 0.93 -3.18 -22.66
N VAL A 14 1.01 -4.51 -22.59
CA VAL A 14 2.27 -5.24 -22.39
C VAL A 14 3.23 -4.99 -23.55
N GLU A 15 2.78 -5.16 -24.80
CA GLU A 15 3.60 -4.91 -25.99
C GLU A 15 4.13 -3.47 -26.07
N ASP A 16 3.28 -2.48 -25.77
CA ASP A 16 3.66 -1.07 -25.77
C ASP A 16 4.69 -0.77 -24.67
N TRP A 17 4.56 -1.39 -23.50
CA TRP A 17 5.54 -1.26 -22.41
C TRP A 17 6.86 -1.96 -22.74
N GLU A 18 6.83 -3.15 -23.35
CA GLU A 18 8.06 -3.87 -23.77
C GLU A 18 8.86 -3.09 -24.82
N LYS A 19 8.18 -2.38 -25.73
CA LYS A 19 8.84 -1.50 -26.73
C LYS A 19 9.50 -0.27 -26.10
N ASN A 20 8.97 0.23 -24.98
CA ASN A 20 9.47 1.42 -24.30
C ASN A 20 9.34 1.27 -22.78
N PRO A 21 10.22 0.47 -22.15
CA PRO A 21 10.12 0.17 -20.74
C PRO A 21 10.35 1.43 -19.93
N ARG A 22 9.42 1.69 -19.01
CA ARG A 22 9.49 2.83 -18.10
C ARG A 22 9.29 2.35 -16.68
N CYS A 23 10.01 2.98 -15.75
CA CYS A 23 9.76 2.81 -14.33
C CYS A 23 8.31 3.19 -14.01
N PHE A 24 7.76 2.54 -12.99
CA PHE A 24 6.47 2.94 -12.46
C PHE A 24 6.53 4.41 -12.04
N PRO A 25 5.64 5.28 -12.55
CA PRO A 25 5.65 6.68 -12.17
C PRO A 25 5.31 6.78 -10.68
N LEU A 26 6.23 7.31 -9.89
CA LEU A 26 5.98 7.58 -8.47
C LEU A 26 5.12 8.84 -8.35
N GLY A 27 4.15 8.81 -7.45
CA GLY A 27 3.24 9.93 -7.21
C GLY A 27 1.83 9.69 -7.74
N ASN A 28 0.90 10.53 -7.29
CA ASN A 28 -0.47 10.60 -7.78
C ASN A 28 -0.64 11.91 -8.56
N PRO A 29 -0.54 11.89 -9.90
CA PRO A 29 -0.53 13.12 -10.70
C PRO A 29 -1.83 13.92 -10.63
N ASP A 30 -2.94 13.29 -10.24
CA ASP A 30 -4.26 13.90 -10.11
C ASP A 30 -4.53 14.47 -8.70
N GLY A 31 -3.64 14.22 -7.73
CA GLY A 31 -3.77 14.69 -6.34
C GLY A 31 -4.93 14.06 -5.56
N GLY A 32 -5.70 13.14 -6.16
CA GLY A 32 -6.90 12.55 -5.57
C GLY A 32 -6.92 11.02 -5.58
N SER A 33 -5.92 10.40 -6.21
CA SER A 33 -5.79 8.94 -6.23
C SER A 33 -5.09 8.39 -5.00
N ILE A 34 -5.40 7.13 -4.68
CA ILE A 34 -4.68 6.33 -3.68
C ILE A 34 -4.03 5.14 -4.39
N THR A 35 -2.76 4.90 -4.11
CA THR A 35 -2.01 3.75 -4.60
C THR A 35 -1.80 2.74 -3.47
N MET A 36 -2.50 1.61 -3.52
CA MET A 36 -2.31 0.50 -2.59
C MET A 36 -1.15 -0.39 -3.04
N GLY A 37 -0.29 -0.80 -2.11
CA GLY A 37 0.72 -1.83 -2.34
C GLY A 37 0.86 -2.79 -1.17
N SER A 38 1.77 -3.75 -1.31
CA SER A 38 1.89 -4.89 -0.39
C SER A 38 0.58 -5.71 -0.31
N SER A 39 0.53 -6.70 0.59
CA SER A 39 -0.68 -7.47 0.84
C SER A 39 -0.60 -8.12 2.23
N PRO A 40 -1.67 -8.03 3.04
CA PRO A 40 -1.72 -8.65 4.37
C PRO A 40 -1.82 -10.19 4.29
N ARG A 41 -2.02 -10.74 3.09
CA ARG A 41 -2.15 -12.19 2.88
C ARG A 41 -0.82 -12.92 2.83
N PHE A 42 0.31 -12.20 2.81
CA PHE A 42 1.62 -12.83 2.82
C PHE A 42 2.06 -13.15 4.26
N PRO A 43 2.69 -14.32 4.49
CA PRO A 43 3.08 -14.80 5.81
C PRO A 43 4.36 -14.09 6.32
N MET A 44 4.33 -12.77 6.42
CA MET A 44 5.52 -11.96 6.70
C MET A 44 6.10 -12.22 8.09
N TYR A 45 5.24 -12.50 9.08
CA TYR A 45 5.66 -12.83 10.45
C TYR A 45 6.08 -14.29 10.66
N ASP A 46 5.97 -15.15 9.64
CA ASP A 46 6.39 -16.55 9.73
C ASP A 46 7.86 -16.77 9.33
N ASN A 47 8.56 -15.71 8.91
CA ASN A 47 9.98 -15.76 8.61
C ASN A 47 10.81 -15.86 9.90
N ASP A 48 11.36 -17.04 10.18
CA ASP A 48 12.30 -17.27 11.28
C ASP A 48 13.62 -17.81 10.73
N PHE A 49 14.71 -17.07 10.96
CA PHE A 49 16.05 -17.41 10.51
C PHE A 49 16.89 -18.14 11.59
N GLY A 50 16.28 -18.53 12.71
CA GLY A 50 16.95 -19.20 13.84
C GLY A 50 17.14 -18.31 15.07
N TRP A 51 16.66 -17.07 15.03
CA TRP A 51 16.70 -16.11 16.13
C TRP A 51 15.31 -15.57 16.53
N GLY A 52 14.25 -16.23 16.06
CA GLY A 52 12.87 -15.90 16.38
C GLY A 52 12.15 -15.13 15.28
N LYS A 53 10.83 -15.03 15.44
CA LYS A 53 9.92 -14.35 14.51
C LYS A 53 10.12 -12.83 14.47
N PRO A 54 9.72 -12.16 13.38
CA PRO A 54 9.87 -10.71 13.25
C PRO A 54 9.07 -9.95 14.31
N LEU A 55 9.65 -8.86 14.81
CA LEU A 55 8.99 -7.97 15.77
C LEU A 55 7.96 -7.06 15.10
N ALA A 56 8.27 -6.55 13.90
CA ALA A 56 7.41 -5.68 13.12
C ALA A 56 7.75 -5.80 11.63
N VAL A 57 6.76 -5.59 10.79
CA VAL A 57 6.94 -5.43 9.34
C VAL A 57 6.81 -3.95 9.00
N ARG A 58 7.81 -3.39 8.33
CA ARG A 58 7.83 -2.00 7.85
C ARG A 58 8.41 -2.00 6.45
N SER A 59 8.11 -0.96 5.68
CA SER A 59 8.73 -0.79 4.37
C SER A 59 9.84 0.26 4.39
N GLY A 60 10.74 0.18 3.41
CA GLY A 60 11.85 1.11 3.28
C GLY A 60 11.39 2.53 2.92
N LYS A 61 12.33 3.49 2.96
CA LYS A 61 12.07 4.91 2.65
C LYS A 61 11.79 5.20 1.17
N ALA A 62 12.07 4.25 0.27
CA ALA A 62 11.77 4.39 -1.14
C ALA A 62 10.25 4.36 -1.40
N ASN A 63 9.81 4.92 -2.53
CA ASN A 63 8.42 4.87 -3.00
C ASN A 63 7.38 5.46 -2.02
N LYS A 64 7.76 6.48 -1.24
CA LYS A 64 6.85 7.27 -0.40
C LYS A 64 6.41 8.52 -1.15
N PHE A 65 5.11 8.64 -1.38
CA PHE A 65 4.49 9.81 -2.00
C PHE A 65 3.09 9.97 -1.45
N ASP A 66 2.54 11.17 -1.56
CA ASP A 66 1.18 11.47 -1.11
C ASP A 66 0.15 10.55 -1.78
N GLY A 67 -0.68 9.90 -0.96
CA GLY A 67 -1.65 8.89 -1.37
C GLY A 67 -1.09 7.47 -1.52
N LYS A 68 0.16 7.21 -1.09
CA LYS A 68 0.69 5.84 -1.01
C LYS A 68 0.21 5.16 0.27
N ILE A 69 -0.40 3.99 0.14
CA ILE A 69 -0.75 3.12 1.27
C ILE A 69 -0.12 1.73 1.06
N SER A 70 0.42 1.15 2.13
CA SER A 70 0.93 -0.22 2.15
C SER A 70 0.22 -1.02 3.24
N ALA A 71 -0.24 -2.22 2.91
CA ALA A 71 -0.90 -3.11 3.86
C ALA A 71 0.00 -4.28 4.27
N PHE A 72 0.07 -4.56 5.57
CA PHE A 72 0.81 -5.65 6.17
C PHE A 72 -0.12 -6.52 7.03
N PRO A 73 0.17 -7.82 7.21
CA PRO A 73 -0.57 -8.61 8.18
C PRO A 73 -0.39 -7.97 9.57
N GLY A 74 -1.41 -8.04 10.42
CA GLY A 74 -1.25 -7.78 11.85
C GLY A 74 -0.43 -8.89 12.50
N ARG A 75 0.34 -8.52 13.53
CA ARG A 75 1.32 -9.44 14.15
C ARG A 75 0.70 -10.58 14.95
N ASP A 76 -0.42 -10.33 15.60
CA ASP A 76 -1.05 -11.26 16.55
C ASP A 76 -1.82 -12.40 15.86
N GLY A 77 -1.94 -12.37 14.52
CA GLY A 77 -2.67 -13.38 13.76
C GLY A 77 -4.20 -13.29 13.92
N SER A 78 -4.72 -12.24 14.54
CA SER A 78 -6.17 -12.04 14.76
C SER A 78 -6.94 -11.67 13.48
N GLY A 79 -6.25 -11.54 12.35
CA GLY A 79 -6.82 -11.05 11.09
C GLY A 79 -6.81 -9.53 10.96
N THR A 80 -6.17 -8.82 11.88
CA THR A 80 -5.89 -7.38 11.77
C THR A 80 -4.94 -7.07 10.62
N VAL A 81 -4.96 -5.82 10.17
CA VAL A 81 -4.12 -5.31 9.09
C VAL A 81 -3.43 -4.06 9.58
N ASP A 82 -2.10 -4.04 9.49
CA ASP A 82 -1.32 -2.84 9.75
C ASP A 82 -1.23 -2.04 8.44
N LEU A 83 -1.62 -0.77 8.49
CA LEU A 83 -1.55 0.15 7.35
C LEU A 83 -0.43 1.16 7.58
N GLU A 84 0.47 1.24 6.60
CA GLU A 84 1.39 2.35 6.49
C GLU A 84 0.82 3.34 5.48
N VAL A 85 0.45 4.52 5.97
CA VAL A 85 -0.29 5.55 5.22
C VAL A 85 0.63 6.76 5.02
N VAL A 86 0.81 7.18 3.77
CA VAL A 86 1.57 8.38 3.40
C VAL A 86 0.63 9.37 2.76
N LEU A 87 0.39 10.48 3.45
CA LEU A 87 -0.49 11.55 2.99
C LEU A 87 0.18 12.91 3.22
N ALA A 88 -0.26 13.93 2.50
CA ALA A 88 0.06 15.31 2.81
C ALA A 88 -0.31 15.62 4.29
N PRO A 89 0.45 16.49 4.99
CA PRO A 89 0.25 16.72 6.42
C PRO A 89 -1.19 17.11 6.81
N GLU A 90 -1.81 17.98 6.02
CA GLU A 90 -3.21 18.42 6.26
C GLU A 90 -4.20 17.27 6.11
N THR A 91 -4.05 16.46 5.07
CA THR A 91 -4.90 15.28 4.82
C THR A 91 -4.72 14.22 5.90
N MET A 92 -3.48 13.97 6.33
CA MET A 92 -3.18 13.04 7.43
C MET A 92 -3.83 13.53 8.73
N ALA A 93 -3.70 14.82 9.06
CA ALA A 93 -4.34 15.41 10.23
C ALA A 93 -5.87 15.31 10.16
N GLY A 94 -6.47 15.48 8.98
CA GLY A 94 -7.90 15.28 8.77
C GLY A 94 -8.32 13.84 9.07
N LEU A 95 -7.66 12.86 8.45
CA LEU A 95 -7.95 11.42 8.65
C LEU A 95 -7.79 11.00 10.12
N GLU A 96 -6.76 11.52 10.77
CA GLU A 96 -6.44 11.24 12.16
C GLU A 96 -7.46 11.81 13.17
N ASN A 97 -8.20 12.85 12.79
CA ASN A 97 -9.24 13.48 13.60
C ASN A 97 -10.66 13.04 13.21
N ASP A 98 -10.79 12.20 12.18
CA ASP A 98 -12.08 11.67 11.74
C ASP A 98 -12.57 10.57 12.70
N ALA A 99 -13.59 10.91 13.48
CA ALA A 99 -14.16 9.99 14.46
C ALA A 99 -14.81 8.75 13.82
N GLU A 100 -15.37 8.86 12.61
CA GLU A 100 -15.99 7.73 11.91
C GLU A 100 -14.92 6.74 11.46
N PHE A 101 -13.81 7.23 10.92
CA PHE A 101 -12.68 6.40 10.52
C PHE A 101 -12.01 5.72 11.73
N MET A 102 -11.79 6.47 12.81
CA MET A 102 -11.09 6.00 14.00
C MET A 102 -11.86 4.96 14.83
N VAL A 103 -13.14 4.67 14.51
CA VAL A 103 -13.84 3.48 15.04
C VAL A 103 -13.15 2.19 14.60
N TYR A 104 -12.54 2.18 13.42
CA TYR A 104 -11.96 0.97 12.80
C TYR A 104 -10.43 0.97 12.80
N ALA A 105 -9.80 2.09 13.11
CA ALA A 105 -8.36 2.27 13.05
C ALA A 105 -7.82 2.77 14.38
N SER A 106 -6.64 2.26 14.75
CA SER A 106 -5.85 2.77 15.87
C SER A 106 -4.51 3.24 15.37
N ARG A 107 -4.00 4.35 15.89
CA ARG A 107 -2.64 4.79 15.59
C ARG A 107 -1.64 3.85 16.24
N GLN A 108 -0.70 3.33 15.46
CA GLN A 108 0.46 2.62 15.99
C GLN A 108 1.65 3.58 16.06
N LEU A 109 2.37 3.54 17.18
CA LEU A 109 3.63 4.26 17.36
C LEU A 109 4.76 3.61 16.54
#